data_AF-A0A7Z2ZNK4-F1
#
_entry.id   AF-A0A7Z2ZNK4-F1
#
_cell.length_a   1.000
_cell.length_b   1.000
_cell.length_c   1.000
_cell.angle_alpha   90.00
_cell.angle_beta   90.00
_cell.angle_gamma   90.00
#
_symmetry.space_group_name_H-M   'P 1'
#
loop_
_entity.id
_entity.type
_entity.pdbx_description
1 polymer ?
#
loop_
_entity_poly.entity_id
_entity_poly.type
_entity_poly.pdbx_seq_one_letter_code
_entity_poly.pdbx_strand_id
1 'polypeptide(L)'
;MKKISEQQGKRGFIALTVAAMLAAAPLAGPVTQHASAASNSNYKIIDQAIAVEGVKTSLSALNTDNTTYIAIRSLNKHVGLTTDWNKAKQTVTVTGRDRELVLNLKDGSAMLNEQQNYGLPAIVQNNTTYVPFRFLLERMGYGVSFDTATKLIGVEAIKENDLKISTAALKEVGDKKSLIIHYPQISGYANADVQKKINDLLKSEAETNAAAARDSLNEALGDGDDSLPDVSFDGTYTITYNEQGKLSLYVDYYIYTGGAHGSTARVPYTFDLTTGELLKLKDVTEGNAKYVSIINDKIKSQIKARGLGLISPFETIEPDRDFFLKHNGVVIYFGQYEYTPYAAGMPEFEITYGELK
;
A
#
# COMPACT_ATOMS: atom_id res chain seq x y z
N MET A 1 -28.18 -25.80 18.15
CA MET A 1 -27.79 -27.11 17.57
C MET A 1 -27.04 -26.85 16.27
N LYS A 2 -25.80 -27.38 16.18
CA LYS A 2 -24.97 -27.72 14.99
C LYS A 2 -25.37 -27.08 13.63
N LYS A 3 -24.46 -26.45 12.90
CA LYS A 3 -23.14 -26.98 12.51
C LYS A 3 -22.03 -25.91 12.53
N ILE A 4 -21.02 -26.20 13.34
CA ILE A 4 -19.63 -25.80 13.15
C ILE A 4 -18.99 -26.96 12.39
N SER A 5 -18.51 -26.73 11.17
CA SER A 5 -17.30 -27.36 10.61
C SER A 5 -17.03 -26.82 9.20
N GLU A 6 -15.75 -26.56 8.91
CA GLU A 6 -15.16 -26.20 7.61
C GLU A 6 -15.22 -24.72 7.20
N GLN A 7 -14.52 -23.88 7.99
CA GLN A 7 -13.86 -22.67 7.48
C GLN A 7 -12.35 -22.87 7.49
N GLN A 8 -11.87 -23.70 6.58
CA GLN A 8 -10.52 -23.57 6.01
C GLN A 8 -10.74 -23.58 4.51
N GLY A 9 -10.52 -22.44 3.84
CA GLY A 9 -10.42 -22.41 2.37
C GLY A 9 -11.31 -21.44 1.57
N LYS A 10 -12.00 -20.46 2.16
CA LYS A 10 -12.62 -19.37 1.36
C LYS A 10 -12.50 -18.01 2.07
N ARG A 11 -11.41 -17.28 1.78
CA ARG A 11 -11.39 -15.81 1.93
C ARG A 11 -12.04 -15.10 0.73
N GLY A 12 -12.28 -15.84 -0.36
CA GLY A 12 -12.88 -15.34 -1.59
C GLY A 12 -14.37 -15.00 -1.47
N PHE A 13 -14.67 -13.82 -0.95
CA PHE A 13 -15.67 -12.93 -1.53
C PHE A 13 -15.50 -11.52 -0.94
N ILE A 14 -14.94 -10.58 -1.70
CA ILE A 14 -15.16 -9.17 -1.37
C ILE A 14 -16.55 -8.82 -1.89
N ALA A 15 -17.52 -8.70 -0.98
CA ALA A 15 -18.76 -8.03 -1.29
C ALA A 15 -18.47 -6.52 -1.37
N LEU A 16 -17.99 -6.03 -2.51
CA LEU A 16 -17.96 -4.60 -2.79
C LEU A 16 -19.41 -4.15 -3.03
N THR A 17 -20.16 -3.93 -1.95
CA THR A 17 -21.46 -3.29 -2.07
C THR A 17 -21.25 -1.84 -2.48
N VAL A 18 -21.75 -1.48 -3.67
CA VAL A 18 -21.87 -0.09 -4.10
C VAL A 18 -22.84 0.60 -3.14
N ALA A 19 -22.31 1.29 -2.15
CA ALA A 19 -23.12 2.20 -1.36
C ALA A 19 -23.34 3.45 -2.22
N ALA A 20 -24.45 3.46 -2.97
CA ALA A 20 -25.01 4.69 -3.53
C ALA A 20 -25.52 5.56 -2.37
N MET A 21 -24.62 6.14 -1.58
CA MET A 21 -25.01 7.10 -0.55
C MET A 21 -25.33 8.42 -1.24
N LEU A 22 -26.62 8.62 -1.55
CA LEU A 22 -27.26 9.93 -1.57
C LEU A 22 -27.29 10.50 -0.14
N ALA A 23 -26.11 10.73 0.44
CA ALA A 23 -25.99 11.70 1.51
C ALA A 23 -25.70 13.02 0.82
N ALA A 24 -26.65 13.95 0.88
CA ALA A 24 -26.42 15.36 0.57
C ALA A 24 -25.43 15.94 1.62
N ALA A 25 -24.18 15.49 1.59
CA ALA A 25 -23.07 16.25 2.09
C ALA A 25 -22.93 17.48 1.18
N PRO A 26 -22.59 18.67 1.70
CA PRO A 26 -22.19 19.76 0.83
C PRO A 26 -21.16 19.20 -0.13
N LEU A 27 -21.34 19.44 -1.43
CA LEU A 27 -20.42 19.05 -2.49
C LEU A 27 -19.00 19.42 -2.08
N ALA A 28 -18.33 18.50 -1.38
CA ALA A 28 -16.91 18.48 -1.29
C ALA A 28 -16.54 18.17 -2.73
N GLY A 29 -15.98 19.18 -3.40
CA GLY A 29 -15.48 19.04 -4.75
C GLY A 29 -14.62 17.78 -4.88
N PRO A 30 -14.42 17.29 -6.11
CA PRO A 30 -13.74 16.01 -6.36
C PRO A 30 -12.56 15.87 -5.40
N VAL A 31 -12.55 14.79 -4.61
CA VAL A 31 -11.36 14.38 -3.86
C VAL A 31 -10.26 14.41 -4.89
N THR A 32 -9.38 15.39 -4.73
CA THR A 32 -8.50 15.80 -5.80
C THR A 32 -7.73 14.56 -6.21
N GLN A 33 -7.92 14.11 -7.46
CA GLN A 33 -6.76 13.77 -8.25
C GLN A 33 -5.78 14.91 -7.97
N HIS A 34 -4.73 14.64 -7.22
CA HIS A 34 -3.63 15.57 -7.12
C HIS A 34 -2.98 15.57 -8.51
N ALA A 35 -3.66 16.22 -9.45
CA ALA A 35 -3.03 16.78 -10.61
C ALA A 35 -1.85 17.55 -10.04
N SER A 36 -0.65 17.16 -10.46
CA SER A 36 0.58 17.90 -10.20
C SER A 36 0.44 19.27 -10.87
N ALA A 37 -0.26 20.17 -10.20
CA ALA A 37 -0.06 21.58 -10.41
C ALA A 37 1.30 21.86 -9.79
N ALA A 38 2.29 22.09 -10.65
CA ALA A 38 3.54 22.72 -10.28
C ALA A 38 3.22 24.08 -9.66
N SER A 39 2.95 24.11 -8.36
CA SER A 39 2.90 25.33 -7.60
C SER A 39 4.35 25.75 -7.38
N ASN A 40 4.70 26.95 -7.84
CA ASN A 40 5.95 27.64 -7.54
C ASN A 40 6.04 27.95 -6.03
N SER A 41 6.10 26.92 -5.21
CA SER A 41 6.43 27.03 -3.79
C SER A 41 7.95 26.90 -3.68
N ASN A 42 8.62 27.98 -3.33
CA ASN A 42 10.04 27.97 -2.98
C ASN A 42 10.21 27.34 -1.58
N TYR A 43 10.21 26.01 -1.52
CA TYR A 43 10.51 25.28 -0.30
C TYR A 43 11.93 25.57 0.15
N LYS A 44 12.11 25.74 1.47
CA LYS A 44 13.42 25.84 2.08
C LYS A 44 14.15 24.51 1.93
N ILE A 45 15.27 24.51 1.23
CA ILE A 45 16.16 23.36 1.14
C ILE A 45 16.99 23.28 2.43
N ILE A 46 17.07 22.07 2.98
CA ILE A 46 17.83 21.75 4.18
C ILE A 46 18.79 20.59 3.91
N ASP A 47 19.80 20.46 4.76
CA ASP A 47 20.63 19.26 4.84
C ASP A 47 20.04 18.31 5.88
N GLN A 48 19.31 17.30 5.42
CA GLN A 48 18.73 16.29 6.29
C GLN A 48 19.80 15.27 6.67
N ALA A 49 20.10 15.16 7.96
CA ALA A 49 20.99 14.15 8.48
C ALA A 49 20.36 12.75 8.33
N ILE A 50 21.15 11.81 7.79
CA ILE A 50 20.76 10.41 7.64
C ILE A 50 21.89 9.49 8.10
N ALA A 51 21.56 8.24 8.39
CA ALA A 51 22.53 7.17 8.56
C ALA A 51 22.14 5.99 7.66
N VAL A 52 22.99 5.66 6.69
CA VAL A 52 22.78 4.49 5.82
C VAL A 52 23.70 3.39 6.31
N GLU A 53 23.15 2.26 6.74
CA GLU A 53 23.93 1.18 7.37
C GLU A 53 24.81 1.69 8.53
N GLY A 54 24.27 2.63 9.32
CA GLY A 54 24.99 3.29 10.42
C GLY A 54 26.00 4.36 10.01
N VAL A 55 26.33 4.49 8.73
CA VAL A 55 27.25 5.52 8.22
C VAL A 55 26.51 6.84 8.07
N LYS A 56 26.88 7.83 8.88
CA LYS A 56 26.26 9.16 8.89
C LYS A 56 26.64 9.95 7.63
N THR A 57 25.64 10.58 7.03
CA THR A 57 25.80 11.55 5.93
C THR A 57 24.64 12.55 5.98
N SER A 58 24.57 13.47 5.03
CA SER A 58 23.41 14.33 4.82
C SER A 58 22.96 14.31 3.37
N LEU A 59 21.65 14.51 3.16
CA LEU A 59 21.06 14.68 1.85
C LEU A 59 20.33 16.02 1.77
N SER A 60 20.38 16.64 0.60
CA SER A 60 19.52 17.78 0.29
C SER A 60 18.06 17.34 0.32
N ALA A 61 17.26 18.03 1.12
CA ALA A 61 15.88 17.70 1.38
C ALA A 61 15.00 18.95 1.51
N LEU A 62 13.69 18.71 1.44
CA LEU A 62 12.66 19.66 1.83
C LEU A 62 11.67 18.96 2.76
N ASN A 63 11.10 19.72 3.69
CA ASN A 63 10.09 19.23 4.62
C ASN A 63 8.81 20.04 4.43
N THR A 64 7.72 19.35 4.10
CA THR A 64 6.38 19.95 3.97
C THR A 64 5.33 18.92 4.38
N ASP A 65 4.27 19.36 5.03
CA ASP A 65 3.11 18.52 5.38
C ASP A 65 3.52 17.23 6.12
N ASN A 66 4.39 17.38 7.11
CA ASN A 66 4.98 16.29 7.91
C ASN A 66 5.69 15.20 7.08
N THR A 67 6.07 15.52 5.85
CA THR A 67 6.77 14.62 4.93
C THR A 67 8.14 15.19 4.58
N THR A 68 9.15 14.35 4.70
CA THR A 68 10.50 14.64 4.20
C THR A 68 10.63 14.16 2.76
N TYR A 69 10.96 15.07 1.87
CA TYR A 69 11.30 14.76 0.49
C TYR A 69 12.79 14.97 0.27
N ILE A 70 13.41 14.05 -0.47
CA ILE A 70 14.86 14.09 -0.72
C ILE A 70 15.15 14.28 -2.20
N ALA A 71 16.23 14.99 -2.51
CA ALA A 71 16.75 15.09 -3.87
C ALA A 71 17.16 13.71 -4.37
N ILE A 72 16.43 13.20 -5.38
CA ILE A 72 16.50 11.78 -5.75
C ILE A 72 17.89 11.34 -6.21
N ARG A 73 18.63 12.22 -6.90
CA ARG A 73 19.98 11.91 -7.43
C ARG A 73 21.00 11.66 -6.30
N SER A 74 20.77 12.20 -5.12
CA SER A 74 21.65 12.00 -3.97
C SER A 74 21.65 10.55 -3.49
N LEU A 75 20.61 9.77 -3.82
CA LEU A 75 20.50 8.36 -3.44
C LEU A 75 21.54 7.48 -4.11
N ASN A 76 21.95 7.80 -5.34
CA ASN A 76 22.84 6.96 -6.14
C ASN A 76 24.18 6.71 -5.46
N LYS A 77 24.64 7.69 -4.68
CA LYS A 77 25.92 7.61 -3.97
C LYS A 77 25.82 6.86 -2.65
N HIS A 78 24.63 6.83 -2.03
CA HIS A 78 24.49 6.50 -0.62
C HIS A 78 23.65 5.24 -0.35
N VAL A 79 22.68 4.92 -1.20
CA VAL A 79 21.65 3.88 -0.94
C VAL A 79 21.64 2.78 -2.00
N GLY A 80 22.65 2.70 -2.89
CA GLY A 80 22.77 1.63 -3.88
C GLY A 80 21.63 1.54 -4.91
N LEU A 81 20.75 2.55 -4.95
CA LEU A 81 19.73 2.73 -5.98
C LEU A 81 20.33 3.46 -7.18
N THR A 82 19.78 3.27 -8.37
CA THR A 82 20.17 4.06 -9.54
C THR A 82 18.98 4.86 -10.04
N THR A 83 19.25 6.05 -10.58
CA THR A 83 18.22 6.92 -11.15
C THR A 83 18.51 7.23 -12.60
N ASP A 84 17.52 7.06 -13.47
CA ASP A 84 17.53 7.53 -14.85
C ASP A 84 16.47 8.60 -15.08
N TRP A 85 16.78 9.58 -15.93
CA TRP A 85 15.85 10.68 -16.25
C TRP A 85 15.55 10.70 -17.74
N ASN A 86 14.27 10.51 -18.08
CA ASN A 86 13.79 10.66 -19.43
C ASN A 86 13.13 12.03 -19.63
N LYS A 87 13.86 12.96 -20.26
CA LYS A 87 13.40 14.33 -20.52
C LYS A 87 12.15 14.38 -21.41
N ALA A 88 12.04 13.53 -22.42
CA ALA A 88 10.94 13.56 -23.38
C ALA A 88 9.62 13.10 -22.74
N LYS A 89 9.70 12.06 -21.91
CA LYS A 89 8.56 11.52 -21.15
C LYS A 89 8.30 12.26 -19.82
N GLN A 90 9.24 13.11 -19.39
CA GLN A 90 9.24 13.76 -18.07
C GLN A 90 9.13 12.74 -16.92
N THR A 91 9.90 11.65 -17.01
CA THR A 91 9.88 10.56 -16.02
C THR A 91 11.23 10.37 -15.35
N VAL A 92 11.23 10.11 -14.04
CA VAL A 92 12.39 9.59 -13.30
C VAL A 92 12.17 8.11 -13.05
N THR A 93 13.13 7.28 -13.41
CA THR A 93 13.13 5.85 -13.08
C THR A 93 14.13 5.60 -11.96
N VAL A 94 13.71 4.95 -10.89
CA VAL A 94 14.58 4.46 -9.81
C VAL A 94 14.63 2.95 -9.87
N THR A 95 15.82 2.37 -9.94
CA THR A 95 16.01 0.92 -9.95
C THR A 95 16.93 0.45 -8.84
N GLY A 96 16.68 -0.75 -8.35
CA GLY A 96 17.52 -1.43 -7.38
C GLY A 96 16.78 -2.54 -6.68
N ARG A 97 17.51 -3.56 -6.25
CA ARG A 97 16.96 -4.70 -5.48
C ARG A 97 15.72 -5.33 -6.15
N ASP A 98 15.85 -5.64 -7.45
CA ASP A 98 14.83 -6.23 -8.31
C ASP A 98 13.51 -5.45 -8.40
N ARG A 99 13.58 -4.13 -8.18
CA ARG A 99 12.44 -3.22 -8.26
C ARG A 99 12.74 -2.05 -9.20
N GLU A 100 11.68 -1.59 -9.85
CA GLU A 100 11.67 -0.40 -10.69
C GLU A 100 10.50 0.49 -10.28
N LEU A 101 10.81 1.72 -9.85
CA LEU A 101 9.84 2.77 -9.58
C LEU A 101 9.97 3.87 -10.63
N VAL A 102 8.94 4.05 -11.46
CA VAL A 102 8.85 5.11 -12.46
C VAL A 102 7.95 6.22 -11.92
N LEU A 103 8.49 7.44 -11.80
CA LEU A 103 7.77 8.64 -11.38
C LEU A 103 7.54 9.55 -12.59
N ASN A 104 6.28 9.84 -12.89
CA ASN A 104 5.90 10.79 -13.93
C ASN A 104 5.71 12.18 -13.31
N LEU A 105 6.55 13.14 -13.71
CA LEU A 105 6.55 14.47 -13.11
C LEU A 105 5.48 15.39 -13.69
N LYS A 106 4.82 14.99 -14.79
CA LYS A 106 3.77 15.78 -15.45
C LYS A 106 2.43 15.61 -14.76
N ASP A 107 2.01 14.38 -14.53
CA ASP A 107 0.73 14.06 -13.88
C ASP A 107 0.87 13.66 -12.41
N GLY A 108 2.09 13.46 -11.92
CA GLY A 108 2.37 13.08 -10.54
C GLY A 108 2.20 11.58 -10.26
N SER A 109 1.94 10.76 -11.28
CA SER A 109 1.78 9.32 -11.12
C SER A 109 3.10 8.60 -10.80
N ALA A 110 2.98 7.47 -10.11
CA ALA A 110 4.08 6.55 -9.88
C ALA A 110 3.69 5.15 -10.35
N MET A 111 4.64 4.39 -10.90
CA MET A 111 4.48 2.98 -11.23
C MET A 111 5.57 2.17 -10.54
N LEU A 112 5.21 1.16 -9.77
CA LEU A 112 6.13 0.21 -9.15
C LEU A 112 5.96 -1.15 -9.83
N ASN A 113 7.01 -1.65 -10.48
CA ASN A 113 7.00 -2.93 -11.21
C ASN A 113 5.75 -3.05 -12.12
N GLU A 114 5.56 -2.04 -12.97
CA GLU A 114 4.45 -1.90 -13.95
C GLU A 114 3.07 -1.61 -13.36
N GLN A 115 2.93 -1.54 -12.03
CA GLN A 115 1.65 -1.27 -11.38
C GLN A 115 1.53 0.19 -11.02
N GLN A 116 0.37 0.79 -11.29
CA GLN A 116 0.04 2.12 -10.80
C GLN A 116 0.18 2.14 -9.27
N ASN A 117 0.82 3.18 -8.76
CA ASN A 117 0.99 3.34 -7.34
C ASN A 117 0.60 4.74 -6.90
N TYR A 118 -0.26 4.80 -5.88
CA TYR A 118 -0.74 6.05 -5.33
C TYR A 118 0.14 6.48 -4.16
N GLY A 119 0.55 7.74 -4.17
CA GLY A 119 1.41 8.34 -3.16
C GLY A 119 1.48 9.85 -3.38
N LEU A 120 2.23 10.53 -2.50
CA LEU A 120 2.48 11.96 -2.67
C LEU A 120 3.34 12.17 -3.95
N PRO A 121 2.95 13.12 -4.83
CA PRO A 121 3.69 13.38 -6.05
C PRO A 121 5.08 13.93 -5.74
N ALA A 122 6.02 13.73 -6.66
CA ALA A 122 7.33 14.35 -6.56
C ALA A 122 7.25 15.88 -6.73
N ILE A 123 8.11 16.60 -6.01
CA ILE A 123 8.24 18.06 -6.12
C ILE A 123 9.42 18.38 -7.02
N VAL A 124 9.22 19.27 -8.00
CA VAL A 124 10.31 19.76 -8.86
C VAL A 124 10.62 21.21 -8.49
N GLN A 125 11.83 21.45 -8.01
CA GLN A 125 12.30 22.79 -7.64
C GLN A 125 13.76 22.96 -8.03
N ASN A 126 14.13 24.12 -8.58
CA ASN A 126 15.50 24.45 -8.95
C ASN A 126 16.16 23.34 -9.79
N ASN A 127 15.43 22.83 -10.78
CA ASN A 127 15.88 21.75 -11.67
C ASN A 127 16.28 20.44 -10.93
N THR A 128 15.73 20.24 -9.72
CA THR A 128 15.94 19.06 -8.88
C THR A 128 14.59 18.42 -8.54
N THR A 129 14.51 17.09 -8.65
CA THR A 129 13.32 16.32 -8.28
C THR A 129 13.48 15.79 -6.86
N TYR A 130 12.49 16.12 -6.02
CA TYR A 130 12.39 15.70 -4.63
C TYR A 130 11.25 14.70 -4.48
N VAL A 131 11.52 13.55 -3.86
CA VAL A 131 10.57 12.43 -3.75
C VAL A 131 10.30 12.14 -2.27
N PRO A 132 9.07 11.80 -1.86
CA PRO A 132 8.78 11.43 -0.47
C PRO A 132 9.70 10.28 -0.03
N PHE A 133 10.57 10.55 0.93
CA PHE A 133 11.75 9.71 1.16
C PHE A 133 11.38 8.33 1.67
N ARG A 134 10.50 8.28 2.69
CA ARG A 134 10.03 7.02 3.27
C ARG A 134 9.29 6.17 2.25
N PHE A 135 8.38 6.76 1.47
CA PHE A 135 7.66 6.06 0.41
C PHE A 135 8.64 5.40 -0.55
N LEU A 136 9.62 6.15 -1.06
CA LEU A 136 10.61 5.60 -1.98
C LEU A 136 11.39 4.43 -1.35
N LEU A 137 11.93 4.62 -0.15
CA LEU A 137 12.79 3.62 0.49
C LEU A 137 12.05 2.33 0.85
N GLU A 138 10.87 2.43 1.48
CA GLU A 138 10.08 1.25 1.86
C GLU A 138 9.69 0.44 0.61
N ARG A 139 9.32 1.12 -0.48
CA ARG A 139 8.98 0.44 -1.74
C ARG A 139 10.19 -0.18 -2.43
N MET A 140 11.39 0.32 -2.17
CA MET A 140 12.63 -0.20 -2.71
C MET A 140 13.34 -1.21 -1.78
N GLY A 141 12.71 -1.65 -0.69
CA GLY A 141 13.22 -2.70 0.20
C GLY A 141 14.20 -2.21 1.27
N TYR A 142 13.96 -1.01 1.78
CA TYR A 142 14.71 -0.43 2.89
C TYR A 142 13.82 -0.19 4.10
N GLY A 143 14.34 -0.50 5.29
CA GLY A 143 13.79 -0.07 6.57
C GLY A 143 14.11 1.40 6.80
N VAL A 144 13.14 2.13 7.36
CA VAL A 144 13.29 3.55 7.67
C VAL A 144 12.92 3.81 9.11
N SER A 145 13.86 4.35 9.88
CA SER A 145 13.64 4.79 11.26
C SER A 145 13.81 6.31 11.39
N PHE A 146 13.19 6.89 12.41
CA PHE A 146 13.34 8.31 12.70
C PHE A 146 13.53 8.52 14.20
N ASP A 147 14.69 9.07 14.55
CA ASP A 147 14.98 9.47 15.92
C ASP A 147 14.46 10.90 16.15
N THR A 148 13.48 11.05 17.04
CA THR A 148 12.81 12.33 17.26
C THR A 148 13.68 13.35 18.01
N ALA A 149 14.67 12.91 18.78
CA ALA A 149 15.55 13.77 19.58
C ALA A 149 16.67 14.37 18.71
N THR A 150 17.27 13.54 17.85
CA THR A 150 18.38 13.92 16.97
C THR A 150 17.94 14.32 15.56
N LYS A 151 16.68 14.04 15.20
CA LYS A 151 16.12 14.21 13.84
C LYS A 151 16.85 13.37 12.78
N LEU A 152 17.58 12.34 13.19
CA LEU A 152 18.30 11.43 12.30
C LEU A 152 17.32 10.46 11.65
N ILE A 153 17.42 10.30 10.33
CA ILE A 153 16.72 9.23 9.59
C ILE A 153 17.68 8.06 9.41
N GLY A 154 17.34 6.90 9.97
CA GLY A 154 18.06 5.66 9.73
C GLY A 154 17.52 4.96 8.48
N VAL A 155 18.43 4.44 7.66
CA VAL A 155 18.13 3.68 6.45
C VAL A 155 18.94 2.40 6.47
N GLU A 156 18.26 1.27 6.34
CA GLU A 156 18.89 -0.05 6.31
C GLU A 156 18.29 -0.91 5.22
N ALA A 157 19.13 -1.62 4.48
CA ALA A 157 18.70 -2.58 3.49
C ALA A 157 18.05 -3.77 4.19
N ILE A 158 16.80 -4.05 3.83
CA ILE A 158 16.09 -5.19 4.41
C ILE A 158 16.73 -6.48 3.91
N LYS A 159 17.03 -7.42 4.81
CA LYS A 159 17.45 -8.77 4.43
C LYS A 159 16.23 -9.59 4.04
N GLU A 160 15.94 -9.60 2.75
CA GLU A 160 14.77 -10.28 2.22
C GLU A 160 14.97 -11.81 2.15
N ASN A 161 13.87 -12.58 2.19
CA ASN A 161 13.93 -14.02 1.90
C ASN A 161 14.39 -14.24 0.46
N ASP A 162 15.09 -15.35 0.22
CA ASP A 162 15.62 -15.71 -1.10
C ASP A 162 14.49 -16.23 -2.01
N LEU A 163 13.75 -15.27 -2.59
CA LEU A 163 12.73 -15.47 -3.59
C LEU A 163 12.64 -14.23 -4.47
N LYS A 164 12.15 -14.41 -5.70
CA LYS A 164 11.84 -13.32 -6.63
C LYS A 164 10.35 -13.12 -6.72
N ILE A 165 9.93 -11.86 -6.84
CA ILE A 165 8.52 -11.48 -6.97
C ILE A 165 8.36 -10.78 -8.32
N SER A 166 7.54 -11.37 -9.19
CA SER A 166 7.15 -10.76 -10.47
C SER A 166 5.66 -10.40 -10.46
N THR A 167 5.30 -9.39 -11.25
CA THR A 167 3.91 -9.01 -11.47
C THR A 167 3.26 -9.92 -12.51
N ALA A 168 2.17 -10.58 -12.15
CA ALA A 168 1.23 -11.18 -13.10
C ALA A 168 -0.03 -10.29 -13.20
N ALA A 169 -0.81 -10.42 -14.27
CA ALA A 169 -2.00 -9.61 -14.46
C ALA A 169 -3.17 -10.37 -15.12
N LEU A 170 -4.39 -10.08 -14.67
CA LEU A 170 -5.63 -10.36 -15.39
C LEU A 170 -6.08 -9.04 -16.04
N LYS A 171 -6.34 -9.03 -17.36
CA LYS A 171 -6.69 -7.82 -18.11
C LYS A 171 -7.88 -8.08 -19.03
N GLU A 172 -8.96 -7.35 -18.81
CA GLU A 172 -10.13 -7.27 -19.68
C GLU A 172 -10.44 -5.79 -19.93
N VAL A 173 -10.05 -5.29 -21.10
CA VAL A 173 -10.27 -3.90 -21.49
C VAL A 173 -11.17 -3.88 -22.70
N GLY A 174 -12.30 -3.19 -22.60
CA GLY A 174 -13.28 -2.99 -23.66
C GLY A 174 -13.67 -1.52 -23.75
N ASP A 175 -14.68 -1.24 -24.59
CA ASP A 175 -15.26 0.10 -24.66
C ASP A 175 -15.91 0.46 -23.31
N LYS A 176 -15.54 1.62 -22.75
CA LYS A 176 -15.99 2.13 -21.44
C LYS A 176 -15.78 1.23 -20.22
N LYS A 177 -15.02 0.13 -20.36
CA LYS A 177 -14.80 -0.86 -19.31
C LYS A 177 -13.34 -1.24 -19.20
N SER A 178 -12.78 -1.17 -17.99
CA SER A 178 -11.46 -1.72 -17.69
C SER A 178 -11.51 -2.61 -16.45
N LEU A 179 -11.02 -3.84 -16.56
CA LEU A 179 -10.73 -4.71 -15.41
C LEU A 179 -9.28 -5.14 -15.50
N ILE A 180 -8.45 -4.64 -14.58
CA ILE A 180 -7.02 -4.93 -14.53
C ILE A 180 -6.65 -5.29 -13.10
N ILE A 181 -6.31 -6.56 -12.85
CA ILE A 181 -5.84 -7.02 -11.54
C ILE A 181 -4.40 -7.46 -11.67
N HIS A 182 -3.50 -6.73 -11.03
CA HIS A 182 -2.12 -7.14 -10.82
C HIS A 182 -2.02 -7.95 -9.52
N TYR A 183 -1.34 -9.08 -9.57
CA TYR A 183 -1.10 -9.94 -8.41
C TYR A 183 0.33 -10.49 -8.44
N PRO A 184 0.94 -10.75 -7.27
CA PRO A 184 2.31 -11.21 -7.22
C PRO A 184 2.42 -12.70 -7.58
N GLN A 185 3.50 -13.04 -8.27
CA GLN A 185 3.94 -14.41 -8.48
C GLN A 185 5.35 -14.58 -7.92
N ILE A 186 5.53 -15.52 -7.01
CA ILE A 186 6.83 -15.85 -6.43
C ILE A 186 7.56 -16.94 -7.23
N SER A 187 8.87 -16.80 -7.34
CA SER A 187 9.74 -17.76 -8.02
C SER A 187 11.11 -17.88 -7.34
N GLY A 188 11.83 -18.96 -7.62
CA GLY A 188 13.17 -19.21 -7.06
C GLY A 188 13.17 -19.61 -5.58
N TYR A 189 12.01 -19.82 -4.96
CA TYR A 189 11.95 -20.24 -3.57
C TYR A 189 12.33 -21.72 -3.44
N ALA A 190 13.13 -22.06 -2.43
CA ALA A 190 13.73 -23.39 -2.29
C ALA A 190 12.70 -24.53 -2.19
N ASN A 191 11.55 -24.29 -1.55
CA ASN A 191 10.46 -25.26 -1.47
C ASN A 191 9.43 -25.02 -2.58
N ALA A 192 9.49 -25.83 -3.64
CA ALA A 192 8.62 -25.71 -4.80
C ALA A 192 7.13 -25.93 -4.50
N ASP A 193 6.79 -26.78 -3.52
CA ASP A 193 5.40 -27.04 -3.14
C ASP A 193 4.79 -25.83 -2.42
N VAL A 194 5.54 -25.22 -1.50
CA VAL A 194 5.14 -23.97 -0.85
C VAL A 194 5.02 -22.84 -1.87
N GLN A 195 5.99 -22.72 -2.78
CA GLN A 195 5.95 -21.72 -3.85
C GLN A 195 4.68 -21.86 -4.69
N LYS A 196 4.38 -23.10 -5.14
CA LYS A 196 3.20 -23.39 -5.94
C LYS A 196 1.92 -23.07 -5.17
N LYS A 197 1.83 -23.46 -3.91
CA LYS A 197 0.66 -23.22 -3.06
C LYS A 197 0.34 -21.73 -2.90
N ILE A 198 1.36 -20.91 -2.64
CA ILE A 198 1.19 -19.45 -2.50
C ILE A 198 0.74 -18.84 -3.83
N ASN A 199 1.39 -19.21 -4.95
CA ASN A 199 1.03 -18.72 -6.28
C ASN A 199 -0.39 -19.12 -6.69
N ASP A 200 -0.78 -20.37 -6.45
CA ASP A 200 -2.12 -20.86 -6.77
C ASP A 200 -3.19 -20.11 -5.96
N LEU A 201 -2.94 -19.85 -4.68
CA LEU A 201 -3.86 -19.07 -3.84
C LEU A 201 -4.01 -17.64 -4.37
N LEU A 202 -2.90 -16.92 -4.59
CA LEU A 202 -2.92 -15.52 -5.04
C LEU A 202 -3.60 -15.38 -6.41
N LYS A 203 -3.34 -16.32 -7.33
CA LYS A 203 -4.02 -16.38 -8.61
C LYS A 203 -5.51 -16.64 -8.45
N SER A 204 -5.89 -17.63 -7.65
CA SER A 204 -7.30 -17.96 -7.41
C SER A 204 -8.07 -16.80 -6.77
N GLU A 205 -7.43 -16.05 -5.87
CA GLU A 205 -8.02 -14.86 -5.25
C GLU A 205 -8.19 -13.73 -6.28
N ALA A 206 -7.21 -13.49 -7.15
CA ALA A 206 -7.33 -12.53 -8.24
C ALA A 206 -8.47 -12.91 -9.21
N GLU A 207 -8.57 -14.19 -9.60
CA GLU A 207 -9.64 -14.69 -10.48
C GLU A 207 -11.03 -14.59 -9.84
N THR A 208 -11.12 -14.87 -8.53
CA THR A 208 -12.36 -14.75 -7.76
C THR A 208 -12.83 -13.30 -7.69
N ASN A 209 -11.91 -12.36 -7.40
CA ASN A 209 -12.24 -10.94 -7.35
C ASN A 209 -12.57 -10.37 -8.74
N ALA A 210 -11.88 -10.83 -9.80
CA ALA A 210 -12.26 -10.50 -11.17
C ALA A 210 -13.69 -10.95 -11.48
N ALA A 211 -14.04 -12.20 -11.12
CA ALA A 211 -15.38 -12.73 -11.35
C ALA A 211 -16.46 -11.92 -10.62
N ALA A 212 -16.25 -11.58 -9.35
CA ALA A 212 -17.17 -10.75 -8.58
C ALA A 212 -17.33 -9.35 -9.18
N ALA A 213 -16.22 -8.74 -9.64
CA ALA A 213 -16.25 -7.40 -10.22
C ALA A 213 -16.99 -7.35 -11.57
N ARG A 214 -16.93 -8.41 -12.38
CA ARG A 214 -17.59 -8.44 -13.70
C ARG A 214 -19.08 -8.15 -13.60
N ASP A 215 -19.75 -8.71 -12.59
CA ASP A 215 -21.20 -8.51 -12.38
C ASP A 215 -21.50 -7.04 -12.08
N SER A 216 -20.77 -6.43 -11.14
CA SER A 216 -20.94 -5.01 -10.77
C SER A 216 -20.62 -4.05 -11.92
N LEU A 217 -19.58 -4.34 -12.71
CA LEU A 217 -19.24 -3.51 -13.88
C LEU A 217 -20.30 -3.61 -14.99
N ASN A 218 -20.83 -4.81 -15.24
CA ASN A 218 -21.87 -5.01 -16.25
C ASN A 218 -23.18 -4.34 -15.84
N GLU A 219 -23.57 -4.41 -14.57
CA GLU A 219 -24.74 -3.71 -14.05
C GLU A 219 -24.60 -2.19 -14.21
N ALA A 220 -23.41 -1.65 -13.90
CA ALA A 220 -23.14 -0.21 -13.98
C ALA A 220 -23.10 0.33 -15.43
N LEU A 221 -22.67 -0.47 -16.40
CA LEU A 221 -22.67 -0.11 -17.82
C LEU A 221 -24.07 -0.12 -18.45
N GLY A 222 -25.03 -0.80 -17.81
CA GLY A 222 -26.37 -1.00 -18.37
C GLY A 222 -26.34 -1.61 -19.77
N ASP A 223 -27.36 -1.28 -20.57
CA ASP A 223 -27.52 -1.80 -21.94
C ASP A 223 -26.68 -1.05 -23.00
N GLY A 224 -25.55 -0.44 -22.61
CA GLY A 224 -24.67 0.31 -23.52
C GLY A 224 -25.13 1.74 -23.78
N ASP A 225 -25.67 2.42 -22.76
CA ASP A 225 -25.99 3.84 -22.83
C ASP A 225 -24.71 4.68 -22.88
N ASP A 226 -24.53 5.40 -23.98
CA ASP A 226 -23.33 6.17 -24.21
C ASP A 226 -23.13 7.36 -23.27
N SER A 227 -24.17 7.75 -22.52
CA SER A 227 -24.11 8.80 -21.52
C SER A 227 -23.52 8.34 -20.18
N LEU A 228 -23.37 7.02 -19.98
CA LEU A 228 -22.79 6.48 -18.76
C LEU A 228 -21.25 6.62 -18.76
N PRO A 229 -20.66 6.94 -17.60
CA PRO A 229 -19.22 7.08 -17.46
C PRO A 229 -18.50 5.74 -17.60
N ASP A 230 -17.23 5.79 -17.98
CA ASP A 230 -16.35 4.63 -18.00
C ASP A 230 -16.31 3.97 -16.60
N VAL A 231 -16.40 2.66 -16.56
CA VAL A 231 -16.31 1.86 -15.34
C VAL A 231 -14.96 1.15 -15.25
N SER A 232 -14.42 1.03 -14.05
CA SER A 232 -13.14 0.35 -13.84
C SER A 232 -13.13 -0.54 -12.61
N PHE A 233 -12.33 -1.60 -12.69
CA PHE A 233 -11.93 -2.42 -11.55
C PHE A 233 -10.43 -2.66 -11.61
N ASP A 234 -9.72 -2.18 -10.59
CA ASP A 234 -8.27 -2.16 -10.55
C ASP A 234 -7.77 -2.88 -9.30
N GLY A 235 -6.98 -3.93 -9.46
CA GLY A 235 -6.28 -4.62 -8.38
C GLY A 235 -4.80 -4.27 -8.39
N THR A 236 -4.29 -3.72 -7.30
CA THR A 236 -2.88 -3.35 -7.15
C THR A 236 -2.31 -3.97 -5.88
N TYR A 237 -1.24 -4.75 -5.99
CA TYR A 237 -0.61 -5.36 -4.82
C TYR A 237 0.57 -4.53 -4.28
N THR A 238 0.80 -4.63 -2.98
CA THR A 238 2.00 -4.11 -2.32
C THR A 238 2.60 -5.20 -1.44
N ILE A 239 3.87 -5.53 -1.68
CA ILE A 239 4.66 -6.37 -0.76
C ILE A 239 5.08 -5.48 0.41
N THR A 240 4.67 -5.84 1.62
CA THR A 240 4.93 -5.05 2.83
C THR A 240 6.00 -5.68 3.71
N TYR A 241 6.23 -6.99 3.55
CA TYR A 241 7.23 -7.75 4.29
C TYR A 241 7.69 -8.97 3.50
N ASN A 242 8.99 -9.19 3.39
CA ASN A 242 9.55 -10.42 2.85
C ASN A 242 10.79 -10.80 3.67
N GLU A 243 10.63 -11.08 4.96
CA GLU A 243 11.76 -11.34 5.86
C GLU A 243 11.47 -12.56 6.73
N GLN A 244 12.52 -13.12 7.36
CA GLN A 244 12.38 -14.08 8.46
C GLN A 244 11.39 -15.23 8.21
N GLY A 245 11.40 -15.80 7.00
CA GLY A 245 10.53 -16.90 6.59
C GLY A 245 9.06 -16.53 6.45
N LYS A 246 8.70 -15.25 6.34
CA LYS A 246 7.33 -14.78 6.11
C LYS A 246 7.26 -13.84 4.92
N LEU A 247 6.13 -13.87 4.23
CA LEU A 247 5.79 -12.96 3.15
C LEU A 247 4.45 -12.29 3.47
N SER A 248 4.42 -10.98 3.63
CA SER A 248 3.20 -10.21 3.84
C SER A 248 3.01 -9.21 2.70
N LEU A 249 1.77 -9.13 2.24
CA LEU A 249 1.33 -8.23 1.19
C LEU A 249 -0.14 -7.88 1.38
N TYR A 250 -0.61 -6.86 0.67
CA TYR A 250 -2.03 -6.65 0.47
C TYR A 250 -2.31 -6.36 -1.01
N VAL A 251 -3.57 -6.56 -1.41
CA VAL A 251 -4.11 -6.10 -2.68
C VAL A 251 -5.18 -5.07 -2.40
N ASP A 252 -5.02 -3.87 -2.96
CA ASP A 252 -6.06 -2.86 -3.00
C ASP A 252 -6.89 -3.08 -4.27
N TYR A 253 -8.16 -3.44 -4.08
CA TYR A 253 -9.16 -3.58 -5.13
C TYR A 253 -10.02 -2.31 -5.17
N TYR A 254 -9.79 -1.49 -6.18
CA TYR A 254 -10.56 -0.30 -6.48
C TYR A 254 -11.67 -0.62 -7.50
N ILE A 255 -12.87 -0.13 -7.26
CA ILE A 255 -13.97 -0.19 -8.21
C ILE A 255 -14.56 1.19 -8.44
N TYR A 256 -14.81 1.53 -9.70
CA TYR A 256 -15.54 2.71 -10.12
C TYR A 256 -16.69 2.32 -11.05
N THR A 257 -17.91 2.67 -10.66
CA THR A 257 -19.16 2.35 -11.36
C THR A 257 -19.94 3.61 -11.74
N GLY A 258 -19.25 4.74 -11.91
CA GLY A 258 -19.87 5.99 -12.37
C GLY A 258 -20.41 6.94 -11.30
N GLY A 259 -20.16 6.66 -10.02
CA GLY A 259 -20.51 7.55 -8.92
C GLY A 259 -19.61 8.79 -8.80
N ALA A 260 -19.78 9.55 -7.71
CA ALA A 260 -18.94 10.71 -7.41
C ALA A 260 -17.47 10.33 -7.14
N HIS A 261 -17.23 9.11 -6.65
CA HIS A 261 -15.91 8.51 -6.46
C HIS A 261 -16.04 6.98 -6.51
N GLY A 262 -14.91 6.28 -6.65
CA GLY A 262 -14.87 4.83 -6.50
C GLY A 262 -14.82 4.37 -5.04
N SER A 263 -14.67 3.07 -4.85
CA SER A 263 -14.51 2.42 -3.55
C SER A 263 -13.28 1.53 -3.59
N THR A 264 -12.53 1.48 -2.50
CA THR A 264 -11.36 0.60 -2.37
C THR A 264 -11.54 -0.35 -1.20
N ALA A 265 -11.40 -1.65 -1.47
CA ALA A 265 -11.23 -2.69 -0.47
C ALA A 265 -9.77 -3.16 -0.46
N ARG A 266 -9.13 -3.09 0.71
CA ARG A 266 -7.81 -3.70 0.93
C ARG A 266 -7.98 -5.12 1.44
N VAL A 267 -7.27 -6.07 0.84
CA VAL A 267 -7.23 -7.48 1.29
C VAL A 267 -5.79 -7.90 1.58
N PRO A 268 -5.44 -8.17 2.84
CA PRO A 268 -4.10 -8.58 3.22
C PRO A 268 -3.90 -10.09 3.21
N TYR A 269 -2.66 -10.49 2.94
CA TYR A 269 -2.20 -11.87 2.97
C TYR A 269 -0.85 -11.90 3.68
N THR A 270 -0.74 -12.70 4.74
CA THR A 270 0.52 -12.94 5.45
C THR A 270 0.78 -14.43 5.45
N PHE A 271 1.82 -14.88 4.77
CA PHE A 271 2.20 -16.27 4.62
C PHE A 271 3.36 -16.65 5.53
N ASP A 272 3.31 -17.86 6.09
CA ASP A 272 4.49 -18.58 6.56
C ASP A 272 5.11 -19.32 5.36
N LEU A 273 6.35 -18.97 5.01
CA LEU A 273 7.07 -19.58 3.89
C LEU A 273 7.58 -21.00 4.20
N THR A 274 7.47 -21.48 5.43
CA THR A 274 7.77 -22.87 5.78
C THR A 274 6.63 -23.80 5.33
N THR A 275 5.39 -23.34 5.47
CA THR A 275 4.18 -24.16 5.28
C THR A 275 3.33 -23.73 4.07
N GLY A 276 3.55 -22.51 3.58
CA GLY A 276 2.70 -21.85 2.58
C GLY A 276 1.30 -21.51 3.08
N GLU A 277 1.07 -21.56 4.39
CA GLU A 277 -0.22 -21.23 5.00
C GLU A 277 -0.33 -19.74 5.33
N LEU A 278 -1.57 -19.24 5.32
CA LEU A 278 -1.87 -17.91 5.85
C LEU A 278 -1.81 -17.90 7.38
N LEU A 279 -1.10 -16.92 7.92
CA LEU A 279 -1.03 -16.63 9.34
C LEU A 279 -2.24 -15.82 9.79
N LYS A 280 -2.70 -16.12 11.00
CA LYS A 280 -3.68 -15.32 11.75
C LYS A 280 -2.96 -14.24 12.55
N LEU A 281 -3.72 -13.23 12.98
CA LEU A 281 -3.15 -12.13 13.76
C LEU A 281 -2.47 -12.65 15.04
N LYS A 282 -3.05 -13.66 15.69
CA LYS A 282 -2.48 -14.28 16.89
C LYS A 282 -1.15 -15.01 16.62
N ASP A 283 -0.93 -15.51 15.41
CA ASP A 283 0.28 -16.29 15.08
C ASP A 283 1.51 -15.39 14.96
N VAL A 284 1.31 -14.09 14.69
CA VAL A 284 2.40 -13.09 14.56
C VAL A 284 2.67 -12.30 15.84
N THR A 285 1.98 -12.63 16.94
CA THR A 285 2.11 -11.95 18.24
C THR A 285 2.88 -12.79 19.27
N GLU A 286 3.69 -13.75 18.80
CA GLU A 286 4.42 -14.71 19.66
C GLU A 286 3.50 -15.48 20.62
N GLY A 287 2.20 -15.61 20.28
CA GLY A 287 1.21 -16.29 21.10
C GLY A 287 0.74 -15.51 22.33
N ASN A 288 1.09 -14.23 22.45
CA ASN A 288 0.68 -13.38 23.59
C ASN A 288 -0.85 -13.30 23.66
N ALA A 289 -1.46 -13.87 24.70
CA ALA A 289 -2.91 -13.91 24.87
C ALA A 289 -3.56 -12.52 25.02
N LYS A 290 -2.78 -11.48 25.34
CA LYS A 290 -3.25 -10.10 25.52
C LYS A 290 -3.10 -9.23 24.27
N TYR A 291 -2.68 -9.79 23.14
CA TYR A 291 -2.40 -9.04 21.90
C TYR A 291 -3.53 -8.08 21.50
N VAL A 292 -4.80 -8.50 21.59
CA VAL A 292 -5.96 -7.63 21.30
C VAL A 292 -5.97 -6.37 22.16
N SER A 293 -5.75 -6.51 23.48
CA SER A 293 -5.72 -5.36 24.38
C SER A 293 -4.56 -4.42 24.08
N ILE A 294 -3.37 -4.98 23.84
CA ILE A 294 -2.17 -4.21 23.50
C ILE A 294 -2.40 -3.40 22.21
N ILE A 295 -2.93 -4.05 21.18
CA ILE A 295 -3.24 -3.42 19.89
C ILE A 295 -4.27 -2.31 20.07
N ASN A 296 -5.36 -2.56 20.82
CA ASN A 296 -6.39 -1.56 21.08
C ASN A 296 -5.83 -0.31 21.77
N ASP A 297 -4.97 -0.49 22.77
CA ASP A 297 -4.36 0.63 23.51
C ASP A 297 -3.47 1.47 22.58
N LYS A 298 -2.74 0.83 21.67
CA LYS A 298 -1.89 1.50 20.68
C LYS A 298 -2.71 2.22 19.62
N ILE A 299 -3.77 1.61 19.10
CA ILE A 299 -4.70 2.25 18.17
C ILE A 299 -5.32 3.50 18.82
N LYS A 300 -5.86 3.39 20.04
CA LYS A 300 -6.45 4.52 20.77
C LYS A 300 -5.43 5.65 21.00
N SER A 301 -4.21 5.31 21.37
CA SER A 301 -3.11 6.26 21.54
C SER A 301 -2.78 6.99 20.22
N GLN A 302 -2.65 6.24 19.12
CA GLN A 302 -2.35 6.80 17.79
C GLN A 302 -3.49 7.65 17.23
N ILE A 303 -4.76 7.25 17.40
CA ILE A 303 -5.94 8.06 17.04
C ILE A 303 -5.87 9.43 17.73
N LYS A 304 -5.62 9.43 19.05
CA LYS A 304 -5.51 10.67 19.83
C LYS A 304 -4.31 11.51 19.40
N ALA A 305 -3.14 10.90 19.24
CA ALA A 305 -1.91 11.60 18.88
C ALA A 305 -1.99 12.26 17.48
N ARG A 306 -2.71 11.61 16.55
CA ARG A 306 -2.94 12.10 15.18
C ARG A 306 -4.14 13.04 15.07
N GLY A 307 -4.96 13.17 16.12
CA GLY A 307 -6.20 13.95 16.09
C GLY A 307 -7.21 13.44 15.06
N LEU A 308 -7.30 12.12 14.86
CA LEU A 308 -8.20 11.56 13.85
C LEU A 308 -9.66 11.78 14.25
N GLY A 309 -10.40 12.48 13.40
CA GLY A 309 -11.84 12.64 13.53
C GLY A 309 -12.56 11.34 13.21
N LEU A 310 -13.14 10.70 14.21
CA LEU A 310 -13.90 9.47 14.04
C LEU A 310 -15.37 9.78 13.71
N ILE A 311 -15.95 9.03 12.78
CA ILE A 311 -17.40 9.04 12.49
C ILE A 311 -18.17 8.01 13.33
N SER A 312 -17.46 7.07 13.94
CA SER A 312 -17.98 6.06 14.87
C SER A 312 -16.92 5.79 15.95
N PRO A 313 -17.31 5.59 17.23
CA PRO A 313 -16.33 5.29 18.28
C PRO A 313 -15.61 3.96 18.04
N PHE A 314 -14.30 3.93 18.27
CA PHE A 314 -13.50 2.70 18.25
C PHE A 314 -13.39 2.09 19.64
N GLU A 315 -13.89 0.86 19.80
CA GLU A 315 -13.91 0.15 21.09
C GLU A 315 -12.81 -0.92 21.18
N THR A 316 -12.83 -1.89 20.26
CA THR A 316 -11.91 -3.02 20.19
C THR A 316 -11.85 -3.58 18.78
N ILE A 317 -10.70 -4.16 18.41
CA ILE A 317 -10.62 -5.09 17.28
C ILE A 317 -11.18 -6.47 17.65
N GLU A 318 -11.60 -7.22 16.64
CA GLU A 318 -11.84 -8.65 16.71
C GLU A 318 -10.51 -9.45 16.79
N PRO A 319 -10.51 -10.66 17.37
CA PRO A 319 -9.29 -11.43 17.56
C PRO A 319 -8.52 -11.79 16.28
N ASP A 320 -9.21 -11.95 15.15
CA ASP A 320 -8.59 -12.30 13.86
C ASP A 320 -8.71 -11.15 12.85
N ARG A 321 -8.58 -9.91 13.36
CA ARG A 321 -8.60 -8.68 12.58
C ARG A 321 -7.57 -8.72 11.46
N ASP A 322 -7.98 -8.25 10.29
CA ASP A 322 -7.11 -8.11 9.13
C ASP A 322 -5.87 -7.27 9.44
N PHE A 323 -4.73 -7.78 9.01
CA PHE A 323 -3.43 -7.23 9.32
C PHE A 323 -2.43 -7.54 8.20
N PHE A 324 -1.37 -6.77 8.16
CA PHE A 324 -0.18 -7.10 7.40
C PHE A 324 1.08 -6.74 8.20
N LEU A 325 2.22 -7.26 7.77
CA LEU A 325 3.50 -7.02 8.43
C LEU A 325 4.26 -5.91 7.72
N LYS A 326 4.98 -5.09 8.48
CA LYS A 326 6.07 -4.23 8.02
C LYS A 326 7.35 -4.62 8.76
N HIS A 327 8.48 -4.03 8.34
CA HIS A 327 9.79 -4.27 8.94
C HIS A 327 9.79 -4.08 10.47
N ASN A 328 9.09 -3.05 10.98
CA ASN A 328 9.13 -2.71 12.41
C ASN A 328 7.98 -3.30 13.23
N GLY A 329 6.92 -3.80 12.60
CA GLY A 329 5.75 -4.24 13.35
C GLY A 329 4.59 -4.82 12.55
N VAL A 330 3.53 -5.13 13.30
CA VAL A 330 2.22 -5.55 12.78
C VAL A 330 1.39 -4.30 12.51
N VAL A 331 0.75 -4.23 11.35
CA VAL A 331 -0.12 -3.12 10.97
C VAL A 331 -1.57 -3.58 10.94
N ILE A 332 -2.40 -2.88 11.72
CA ILE A 332 -3.86 -2.92 11.60
C ILE A 332 -4.29 -1.71 10.79
N TYR A 333 -5.29 -1.86 9.92
CA TYR A 333 -5.87 -0.73 9.20
C TYR A 333 -7.37 -0.70 9.38
N PHE A 334 -7.96 0.48 9.21
CA PHE A 334 -9.40 0.65 9.10
C PHE A 334 -9.78 0.83 7.63
N GLY A 335 -10.82 0.13 7.21
CA GLY A 335 -11.36 0.25 5.86
C GLY A 335 -11.97 1.63 5.61
N GLN A 336 -12.26 1.93 4.34
CA GLN A 336 -12.99 3.16 3.99
C GLN A 336 -14.34 3.21 4.74
N TYR A 337 -14.62 4.36 5.36
CA TYR A 337 -15.83 4.60 6.17
C TYR A 337 -16.02 3.71 7.41
N GLU A 338 -15.04 2.89 7.81
CA GLU A 338 -15.20 2.02 8.98
C GLU A 338 -15.28 2.84 10.28
N TYR A 339 -14.29 3.71 10.50
CA TYR A 339 -14.23 4.60 11.68
C TYR A 339 -13.92 6.05 11.32
N THR A 340 -13.48 6.34 10.10
CA THR A 340 -13.10 7.69 9.65
C THR A 340 -13.82 8.06 8.35
N PRO A 341 -13.99 9.37 8.05
CA PRO A 341 -14.53 9.79 6.75
C PRO A 341 -13.66 9.31 5.59
N TYR A 342 -14.23 9.20 4.38
CA TYR A 342 -13.50 8.83 3.16
C TYR A 342 -12.23 9.64 2.92
N ALA A 343 -12.25 10.94 3.22
CA ALA A 343 -11.11 11.83 3.06
C ALA A 343 -9.88 11.42 3.90
N ALA A 344 -10.06 10.63 4.96
CA ALA A 344 -8.96 10.09 5.76
C ALA A 344 -8.35 8.81 5.15
N GLY A 345 -8.91 8.29 4.05
CA GLY A 345 -8.48 7.07 3.38
C GLY A 345 -8.71 5.82 4.25
N MET A 346 -7.71 4.95 4.30
CA MET A 346 -7.67 3.75 5.15
C MET A 346 -6.56 3.92 6.20
N PRO A 347 -6.84 4.51 7.38
CA PRO A 347 -5.82 4.76 8.39
C PRO A 347 -5.12 3.45 8.82
N GLU A 348 -3.79 3.44 8.73
CA GLU A 348 -2.93 2.38 9.25
C GLU A 348 -2.44 2.70 10.67
N PHE A 349 -2.34 1.68 11.51
CA PHE A 349 -1.86 1.71 12.88
C PHE A 349 -0.80 0.62 13.03
N GLU A 350 0.45 1.04 13.18
CA GLU A 350 1.57 0.13 13.35
C GLU A 350 1.84 -0.10 14.83
N ILE A 351 1.96 -1.37 15.22
CA ILE A 351 2.34 -1.81 16.55
C ILE A 351 3.65 -2.56 16.42
N THR A 352 4.68 -2.08 17.09
CA THR A 352 6.02 -2.65 16.95
C THR A 352 6.06 -4.08 17.47
N TYR A 353 6.92 -4.92 16.88
CA TYR A 353 7.06 -6.30 17.36
C TYR A 353 7.42 -6.35 18.85
N GLY A 354 8.23 -5.41 19.35
CA GLY A 354 8.60 -5.34 20.77
C GLY A 354 7.43 -5.02 21.70
N GLU A 355 6.41 -4.28 21.24
CA GLU A 355 5.22 -3.98 22.04
C GLU A 355 4.27 -5.19 22.15
N LEU A 356 4.35 -6.15 21.23
CA LEU A 356 3.47 -7.33 21.19
C LEU A 356 4.00 -8.53 21.99
N LYS A 357 5.24 -8.47 22.49
CA LYS A 357 5.87 -9.56 23.24
C LYS A 357 5.37 -9.65 24.69
#